data_AF-A0A1Y2PCT1-F1
#
_entry.id   AF-A0A1Y2PCT1-F1
#
_cell.length_a   1.000
_cell.length_b   1.000
_cell.length_c   1.000
_cell.angle_alpha   90.00
_cell.angle_beta   90.00
_cell.angle_gamma   90.00
#
_symmetry.space_group_name_H-M   'P 1'
#
loop_
_entity.id
_entity.type
_entity.pdbx_description
1 polymer ?
#
loop_
_entity_poly.entity_id
_entity_poly.type
_entity_poly.pdbx_seq_one_letter_code
_entity_poly.pdbx_strand_id
1 'polypeptide(L)'
;MMNIFKTILFLGICICTSNSFGQLDGSEGGSTKGNSSFNFNAAPAKEVKKPKSLDFNNDNGFKNAHKEHQKELDKKRKENEFNNKGILTKAKIAEEQYLKSFKKINGLYDYPVIDQDLGSFSTKSGSVNIICRDYQYPDGDMVTIFINDIPVVSNITLKQRYQSFNIPLEEGINTIKILALNQGTSGPNTAAFKIYNDAGMLISSNEWNLATGAKATIIVAKEK
;
A
#
# COMPACT_ATOMS: atom_id res chain seq x y z
N MET A 1 5.30 -3.92 -61.50
CA MET A 1 4.30 -4.86 -60.96
C MET A 1 4.74 -5.51 -59.62
N MET A 2 5.39 -4.75 -58.70
CA MET A 2 5.88 -5.29 -57.41
C MET A 2 5.50 -4.41 -56.20
N ASN A 3 4.85 -3.26 -56.40
CA ASN A 3 4.52 -2.31 -55.32
C ASN A 3 3.03 -2.29 -54.95
N ILE A 4 2.15 -2.97 -55.70
CA ILE A 4 0.72 -3.08 -55.37
C ILE A 4 0.45 -4.18 -54.33
N PHE A 5 1.27 -5.24 -54.32
CA PHE A 5 1.10 -6.34 -53.35
C PHE A 5 1.49 -5.96 -51.91
N LYS A 6 2.43 -5.03 -51.72
CA LYS A 6 2.82 -4.57 -50.37
C LYS A 6 1.79 -3.65 -49.73
N THR A 7 1.04 -2.88 -50.53
CA THR A 7 -0.02 -2.00 -50.01
C THR A 7 -1.28 -2.77 -49.62
N ILE A 8 -1.58 -3.88 -50.32
CA ILE A 8 -2.72 -4.75 -49.98
C ILE A 8 -2.46 -5.55 -48.69
N LEU A 9 -1.20 -5.91 -48.40
CA LEU A 9 -0.83 -6.59 -47.16
C LEU A 9 -0.94 -5.68 -45.91
N PHE A 10 -0.82 -4.36 -46.08
CA PHE A 10 -0.92 -3.40 -44.97
C PHE A 10 -2.36 -2.96 -44.66
N LEU A 11 -3.32 -3.24 -45.56
CA LEU A 11 -4.75 -2.93 -45.37
C LEU A 11 -5.56 -4.10 -44.77
N GLY A 12 -4.96 -5.29 -44.65
CA GLY A 12 -5.63 -6.50 -44.16
C GLY A 12 -5.60 -6.72 -42.65
N ILE A 13 -4.86 -5.92 -41.88
CA ILE A 13 -4.65 -6.15 -40.43
C ILE A 13 -5.56 -5.27 -39.54
N CYS A 14 -6.36 -4.37 -40.12
CA CYS A 14 -7.26 -3.49 -39.36
C CYS A 14 -8.70 -4.02 -39.15
N ILE A 15 -9.00 -5.29 -39.43
CA ILE A 15 -10.35 -5.86 -39.23
C ILE A 15 -10.26 -7.14 -38.39
N CYS A 16 -9.88 -6.98 -37.12
CA CYS A 16 -10.10 -7.97 -36.07
C CYS A 16 -10.53 -7.24 -34.79
N THR A 17 -11.64 -6.50 -34.88
CA THR A 17 -12.38 -6.04 -33.68
C THR A 17 -13.33 -7.14 -33.25
N SER A 18 -13.03 -7.67 -32.06
CA SER A 18 -13.85 -8.51 -31.18
C SER A 18 -15.37 -8.41 -31.36
N ASN A 19 -15.99 -9.52 -31.79
CA ASN A 19 -17.37 -9.83 -31.43
C ASN A 19 -17.36 -10.57 -30.09
N SER A 20 -17.43 -9.84 -28.98
CA SER A 20 -17.81 -10.43 -27.70
C SER A 20 -19.32 -10.61 -27.71
N PHE A 21 -19.78 -11.85 -27.90
CA PHE A 21 -21.15 -12.22 -27.58
C PHE A 21 -21.31 -12.20 -26.06
N GLY A 22 -22.05 -11.22 -25.55
CA GLY A 22 -22.50 -11.22 -24.16
C GLY A 22 -23.51 -12.34 -23.94
N GLN A 23 -23.35 -13.07 -22.84
CA GLN A 23 -24.33 -14.02 -22.35
C GLN A 23 -25.61 -13.26 -21.97
N LEU A 24 -26.70 -13.50 -22.71
CA LEU A 24 -28.04 -13.13 -22.28
C LEU A 24 -28.49 -14.18 -21.27
N ASP A 25 -28.47 -13.85 -19.98
CA ASP A 25 -29.18 -14.62 -18.96
C ASP A 25 -30.69 -14.40 -19.15
N GLY A 26 -31.24 -15.13 -20.11
CA GLY A 26 -32.67 -15.30 -20.29
C GLY A 26 -33.19 -16.24 -19.21
N SER A 27 -33.53 -15.70 -18.04
CA SER A 27 -34.50 -16.33 -17.15
C SER A 27 -35.89 -16.14 -17.74
N GLU A 28 -36.22 -16.91 -18.78
CA GLU A 28 -37.61 -17.11 -19.17
C GLU A 28 -38.18 -18.34 -18.46
N GLY A 29 -39.30 -18.10 -17.77
CA GLY A 29 -40.10 -19.09 -17.08
C GLY A 29 -40.47 -20.26 -17.99
N GLY A 30 -40.44 -21.45 -17.40
CA GLY A 30 -40.63 -22.69 -18.12
C GLY A 30 -42.02 -22.89 -18.70
N SER A 31 -42.07 -23.71 -19.75
CA SER A 31 -43.14 -24.69 -19.90
C SER A 31 -42.65 -25.92 -20.68
N THR A 32 -42.93 -27.09 -20.08
CA THR A 32 -43.16 -28.42 -20.67
C THR A 32 -42.03 -29.23 -21.35
N LYS A 33 -41.56 -30.23 -20.58
CA LYS A 33 -41.67 -31.69 -20.83
C LYS A 33 -40.79 -32.31 -21.94
N GLY A 34 -39.72 -32.99 -21.55
CA GLY A 34 -39.04 -33.99 -22.37
C GLY A 34 -37.81 -34.61 -21.67
N ASN A 35 -37.82 -35.93 -21.50
CA ASN A 35 -36.76 -36.73 -20.86
C ASN A 35 -35.39 -36.58 -21.52
N SER A 36 -34.36 -36.25 -20.72
CA SER A 36 -32.99 -36.67 -21.00
C SER A 36 -32.16 -36.74 -19.73
N SER A 37 -31.55 -37.90 -19.55
CA SER A 37 -30.76 -38.40 -18.44
C SER A 37 -29.51 -37.57 -18.13
N PHE A 38 -29.51 -36.86 -17.00
CA PHE A 38 -28.29 -36.51 -16.27
C PHE A 38 -28.59 -36.54 -14.77
N ASN A 39 -27.97 -37.48 -14.06
CA ASN A 39 -28.03 -37.56 -12.60
C ASN A 39 -27.24 -36.38 -12.01
N PHE A 40 -27.91 -35.26 -11.79
CA PHE A 40 -27.43 -34.22 -10.89
C PHE A 40 -27.94 -34.54 -9.49
N ASN A 41 -27.04 -34.94 -8.59
CA ASN A 41 -27.33 -34.91 -7.16
C ASN A 41 -27.59 -33.44 -6.79
N ALA A 42 -28.86 -33.06 -6.67
CA ALA A 42 -29.24 -31.73 -6.22
C ALA A 42 -28.77 -31.56 -4.78
N ALA A 43 -27.73 -30.76 -4.57
CA ALA A 43 -27.41 -30.27 -3.24
C ALA A 43 -28.66 -29.56 -2.67
N PRO A 44 -28.98 -29.74 -1.37
CA PRO A 44 -30.16 -29.09 -0.78
C PRO A 44 -30.04 -27.58 -0.99
N ALA A 45 -31.01 -27.01 -1.72
CA ALA A 45 -31.04 -25.59 -1.99
C ALA A 45 -31.14 -24.84 -0.65
N LYS A 46 -30.03 -24.23 -0.23
CA LYS A 46 -30.01 -23.34 0.92
C LYS A 46 -31.00 -22.22 0.60
N GLU A 47 -32.02 -22.03 1.43
CA GLU A 47 -32.97 -20.91 1.25
C GLU A 47 -32.18 -19.60 1.16
N VAL A 48 -32.14 -19.02 -0.03
CA VAL A 48 -31.57 -17.71 -0.24
C VAL A 48 -32.51 -16.74 0.44
N LYS A 49 -32.12 -16.23 1.61
CA LYS A 49 -32.80 -15.09 2.23
C LYS A 49 -32.77 -13.95 1.22
N LYS A 50 -33.92 -13.65 0.60
CA LYS A 50 -34.05 -12.47 -0.26
C LYS A 50 -33.56 -11.25 0.53
N PRO A 51 -32.68 -10.42 -0.04
CA PRO A 51 -32.27 -9.19 0.64
C PRO A 51 -33.54 -8.39 0.95
N LYS A 52 -33.67 -7.93 2.20
CA LYS A 52 -34.73 -7.00 2.57
C LYS A 52 -34.65 -5.81 1.62
N SER A 53 -35.76 -5.48 0.97
CA SER A 53 -35.85 -4.23 0.20
C SER A 53 -35.51 -3.09 1.15
N LEU A 54 -34.58 -2.24 0.75
CA LEU A 54 -34.33 -0.99 1.46
C LEU A 54 -35.60 -0.15 1.33
N ASP A 55 -36.31 -0.01 2.43
CA ASP A 55 -37.49 0.84 2.50
C ASP A 55 -37.01 2.30 2.62
N PHE A 56 -37.28 3.10 1.58
CA PHE A 56 -36.86 4.50 1.49
C PHE A 56 -37.87 5.47 2.15
N ASN A 57 -38.69 4.98 3.09
CA ASN A 57 -39.69 5.79 3.81
C ASN A 57 -39.10 6.84 4.78
N ASN A 58 -37.82 7.23 4.64
CA ASN A 58 -37.20 8.27 5.44
C ASN A 58 -36.34 9.22 4.57
N ASP A 59 -36.98 10.23 4.01
CA ASP A 59 -36.35 11.32 3.24
C ASP A 59 -35.33 12.14 4.04
N ASN A 60 -35.21 11.92 5.36
CA ASN A 60 -34.34 12.68 6.25
C ASN A 60 -33.08 11.90 6.68
N GLY A 61 -32.89 10.65 6.25
CA GLY A 61 -31.71 9.84 6.63
C GLY A 61 -30.38 10.54 6.31
N PHE A 62 -30.23 11.06 5.08
CA PHE A 62 -29.04 11.80 4.66
C PHE A 62 -28.88 13.14 5.40
N LYS A 63 -29.97 13.84 5.70
CA LYS A 63 -29.94 15.11 6.45
C LYS A 63 -29.51 14.88 7.90
N ASN A 64 -30.00 13.82 8.53
CA ASN A 64 -29.64 13.45 9.90
C ASN A 64 -28.17 13.03 9.99
N ALA A 65 -27.70 12.16 9.10
CA ALA A 65 -26.30 11.75 9.04
C ALA A 65 -25.36 12.95 8.81
N HIS A 66 -25.75 13.89 7.93
CA HIS A 66 -24.97 15.12 7.70
C HIS A 66 -24.92 16.00 8.94
N LYS A 67 -26.05 16.20 9.64
CA LYS A 67 -26.13 16.99 10.86
C LYS A 67 -25.34 16.36 12.01
N GLU A 68 -25.36 15.04 12.14
CA GLU A 68 -24.57 14.31 13.13
C GLU A 68 -23.07 14.41 12.84
N HIS A 69 -22.66 14.23 11.58
CA HIS A 69 -21.28 14.42 11.17
C HIS A 69 -20.79 15.85 11.41
N GLN A 70 -21.60 16.87 11.13
CA GLN A 70 -21.27 18.27 11.45
C GLN A 70 -21.07 18.49 12.96
N LYS A 71 -21.95 17.94 13.80
CA LYS A 71 -21.79 18.01 15.28
C LYS A 71 -20.52 17.32 15.75
N GLU A 72 -20.15 16.19 15.14
CA GLU A 72 -18.91 15.49 15.47
C GLU A 72 -17.67 16.32 15.08
N LEU A 73 -17.66 16.92 13.89
CA LEU A 73 -16.61 17.84 13.46
C LEU A 73 -16.50 19.05 14.39
N ASP A 74 -17.62 19.63 14.82
CA ASP A 74 -17.64 20.74 15.77
C ASP A 74 -17.06 20.37 17.14
N LYS A 75 -17.38 19.16 17.61
CA LYS A 75 -16.83 18.64 18.86
C LYS A 75 -15.31 18.44 18.75
N LYS A 76 -14.84 17.80 17.67
CA LYS A 76 -13.41 17.63 17.36
C LYS A 76 -12.68 18.97 17.26
N ARG A 77 -13.30 19.97 16.62
CA ARG A 77 -12.74 21.33 16.51
C ARG A 77 -12.59 21.99 17.87
N LYS A 78 -13.63 21.96 18.71
CA LYS A 78 -13.60 22.54 20.06
C LYS A 78 -12.57 21.83 20.95
N GLU A 79 -12.42 20.51 20.80
CA GLU A 79 -11.39 19.72 21.48
C GLU A 79 -9.99 20.13 21.04
N ASN A 80 -9.76 20.27 19.72
CA ASN A 80 -8.49 20.75 19.17
C ASN A 80 -8.17 22.19 19.62
N GLU A 81 -9.15 23.09 19.58
CA GLU A 81 -9.01 24.47 20.08
C GLU A 81 -8.70 24.49 21.58
N PHE A 82 -9.34 23.63 22.38
CA PHE A 82 -9.02 23.49 23.80
C PHE A 82 -7.59 22.98 24.02
N ASN A 83 -7.17 21.96 23.27
CA ASN A 83 -5.81 21.41 23.33
C ASN A 83 -4.74 22.41 22.88
N ASN A 84 -5.10 23.35 22.00
CA ASN A 84 -4.20 24.37 21.43
C ASN A 84 -4.24 25.73 22.16
N LYS A 85 -5.10 25.91 23.17
CA LYS A 85 -5.33 27.20 23.88
C LYS A 85 -4.17 27.67 24.79
N GLY A 86 -2.97 27.12 24.64
CA GLY A 86 -1.80 27.51 25.43
C GLY A 86 -1.78 26.97 26.87
N ILE A 87 -2.83 26.27 27.30
CA ILE A 87 -2.77 25.43 28.50
C ILE A 87 -2.02 24.16 28.11
N LEU A 88 -0.88 23.91 28.76
CA LEU A 88 -0.10 22.69 28.61
C LEU A 88 -0.98 21.47 28.96
N THR A 89 -1.53 20.81 27.95
CA THR A 89 -2.22 19.54 28.14
C THR A 89 -1.25 18.51 28.69
N LYS A 90 -1.73 17.51 29.44
CA LYS A 90 -0.86 16.43 29.94
C LYS A 90 -0.06 15.77 28.81
N ALA A 91 -0.66 15.62 27.63
CA ALA A 91 0.00 15.10 26.43
C ALA A 91 1.14 16.01 25.97
N LYS A 92 0.90 17.33 25.88
CA LYS A 92 1.95 18.30 25.50
C LYS A 92 3.07 18.37 26.54
N ILE A 93 2.76 18.27 27.83
CA ILE A 93 3.77 18.18 28.90
C ILE A 93 4.61 16.92 28.74
N ALA A 94 3.98 15.76 28.50
CA ALA A 94 4.68 14.50 28.30
C ALA A 94 5.57 14.55 27.04
N GLU A 95 5.07 15.11 25.94
CA GLU A 95 5.83 15.34 24.72
C GLU A 95 7.02 16.28 24.98
N GLU A 96 6.83 17.41 25.65
CA GLU A 96 7.93 18.32 26.01
C GLU A 96 8.96 17.67 26.94
N GLN A 97 8.53 16.84 27.88
CA GLN A 97 9.43 16.08 28.77
C GLN A 97 10.22 15.02 27.99
N TYR A 98 9.57 14.31 27.08
CA TYR A 98 10.23 13.37 26.17
C TYR A 98 11.23 14.10 25.27
N LEU A 99 10.85 15.24 24.68
CA LEU A 99 11.71 16.05 23.83
C LEU A 99 12.88 16.67 24.59
N LYS A 100 12.72 17.02 25.87
CA LYS A 100 13.83 17.46 26.75
C LYS A 100 14.87 16.38 26.99
N SER A 101 14.52 15.09 26.84
CA SER A 101 15.49 14.01 26.96
C SER A 101 16.45 13.95 25.76
N PHE A 102 16.05 14.48 24.60
CA PHE A 102 16.91 14.59 23.43
C PHE A 102 17.66 15.92 23.45
N LYS A 103 18.97 15.87 23.20
CA LYS A 103 19.77 17.10 23.03
C LYS A 103 19.33 17.80 21.75
N LYS A 104 19.29 19.13 21.76
CA LYS A 104 19.00 19.91 20.55
C LYS A 104 20.30 20.52 20.04
N ILE A 105 20.71 20.18 18.82
CA ILE A 105 21.92 20.69 18.16
C ILE A 105 21.47 21.46 16.91
N ASN A 106 21.85 22.73 16.80
CA ASN A 106 21.53 23.60 15.65
C ASN A 106 20.03 23.66 15.26
N GLY A 107 19.12 23.50 16.22
CA GLY A 107 17.69 23.54 15.93
C GLY A 107 17.03 22.18 15.70
N LEU A 108 17.80 21.09 15.57
CA LEU A 108 17.31 19.73 15.37
C LEU A 108 17.52 18.88 16.63
N TYR A 109 16.63 17.90 16.84
CA TYR A 109 16.76 16.92 17.93
C TYR A 109 17.83 15.87 17.57
N ASP A 110 18.66 15.53 18.54
CA ASP A 110 19.64 14.46 18.51
C ASP A 110 18.93 13.14 18.84
N TYR A 111 18.37 12.50 17.82
CA TYR A 111 17.64 11.25 17.95
C TYR A 111 18.62 10.09 18.15
N PRO A 112 18.33 9.15 19.08
CA PRO A 112 19.17 7.98 19.27
C PRO A 112 19.16 7.12 18.00
N VAL A 113 20.34 6.66 17.61
CA VAL A 113 20.53 5.75 16.48
C VAL A 113 20.12 4.35 16.92
N ILE A 114 18.89 3.98 16.60
CA ILE A 114 18.31 2.66 16.90
C ILE A 114 17.96 1.99 15.58
N ASP A 115 18.55 0.83 15.34
CA ASP A 115 18.24 -0.01 14.19
C ASP A 115 16.86 -0.67 14.35
N GLN A 116 16.20 -0.92 13.22
CA GLN A 116 14.90 -1.56 13.15
C GLN A 116 14.99 -2.91 12.45
N ASP A 117 14.41 -3.93 13.06
CA ASP A 117 14.20 -5.24 12.44
C ASP A 117 12.82 -5.26 11.76
N LEU A 118 12.80 -5.56 10.47
CA LEU A 118 11.60 -5.64 9.63
C LEU A 118 11.12 -7.10 9.46
N GLY A 119 11.81 -8.06 10.09
CA GLY A 119 11.47 -9.47 10.12
C GLY A 119 12.29 -10.33 9.16
N SER A 120 11.90 -11.60 9.11
CA SER A 120 12.56 -12.65 8.31
C SER A 120 11.51 -13.46 7.55
N PHE A 121 11.75 -13.74 6.27
CA PHE A 121 10.78 -14.41 5.39
C PHE A 121 11.47 -15.37 4.42
N SER A 122 10.77 -16.41 3.97
CA SER A 122 11.23 -17.27 2.87
C SER A 122 10.43 -17.02 1.58
N THR A 123 11.06 -17.26 0.43
CA THR A 123 10.42 -17.14 -0.88
C THR A 123 11.10 -18.04 -1.90
N LYS A 124 10.37 -18.46 -2.93
CA LYS A 124 10.93 -19.14 -4.13
C LYS A 124 11.28 -18.16 -5.25
N SER A 125 10.91 -16.89 -5.07
CA SER A 125 11.12 -15.83 -6.05
C SER A 125 12.59 -15.51 -6.27
N GLY A 126 12.95 -15.19 -7.50
CA GLY A 126 14.32 -14.81 -7.87
C GLY A 126 14.69 -13.37 -7.48
N SER A 127 13.70 -12.55 -7.14
CA SER A 127 13.88 -11.16 -6.76
C SER A 127 12.78 -10.69 -5.80
N VAL A 128 13.00 -9.54 -5.17
CA VAL A 128 11.98 -8.77 -4.47
C VAL A 128 11.86 -7.37 -5.04
N ASN A 129 10.65 -6.82 -5.03
CA ASN A 129 10.39 -5.43 -5.35
C ASN A 129 10.23 -4.62 -4.07
N ILE A 130 11.13 -3.68 -3.84
CA ILE A 130 11.07 -2.74 -2.72
C ILE A 130 10.43 -1.45 -3.23
N ILE A 131 9.27 -1.12 -2.69
CA ILE A 131 8.55 0.13 -2.94
C ILE A 131 8.74 1.04 -1.74
N CYS A 132 9.18 2.27 -1.97
CA CYS A 132 9.39 3.25 -0.91
C CYS A 132 8.77 4.61 -1.21
N ARG A 133 8.51 5.37 -0.16
CA ARG A 133 8.15 6.78 -0.20
C ARG A 133 8.42 7.45 1.14
N ASP A 134 8.44 8.76 1.11
CA ASP A 134 8.19 9.56 2.30
C ASP A 134 6.70 9.45 2.67
N TYR A 135 6.41 9.06 3.90
CA TYR A 135 5.02 8.87 4.38
C TYR A 135 4.51 10.06 5.19
N GLN A 136 5.39 11.02 5.46
CA GLN A 136 5.09 12.23 6.21
C GLN A 136 5.27 13.45 5.31
N TYR A 137 6.41 14.15 5.40
CA TYR A 137 6.66 15.37 4.65
C TYR A 137 8.01 15.31 3.92
N PRO A 138 8.04 15.22 2.58
CA PRO A 138 9.27 15.07 1.82
C PRO A 138 10.12 16.34 1.86
N ASP A 139 11.14 16.34 2.72
CA ASP A 139 12.00 17.50 2.96
C ASP A 139 13.50 17.21 2.80
N GLY A 140 13.82 16.15 2.06
CA GLY A 140 15.19 15.81 1.70
C GLY A 140 15.73 14.57 2.39
N ASP A 141 14.86 13.77 3.00
CA ASP A 141 15.21 12.46 3.52
C ASP A 141 15.86 11.57 2.45
N MET A 142 17.03 10.99 2.79
CA MET A 142 17.82 10.16 1.89
C MET A 142 18.16 8.81 2.49
N VAL A 143 18.09 7.77 1.68
CA VAL A 143 18.41 6.40 2.08
C VAL A 143 19.28 5.66 1.04
N THR A 144 19.96 4.60 1.47
CA THR A 144 20.63 3.64 0.58
C THR A 144 20.18 2.22 0.92
N ILE A 145 19.87 1.43 -0.11
CA ILE A 145 19.51 0.02 -0.02
C ILE A 145 20.76 -0.82 -0.30
N PHE A 146 21.02 -1.77 0.59
CA PHE A 146 22.08 -2.77 0.51
C PHE A 146 21.48 -4.17 0.43
N ILE A 147 22.15 -5.07 -0.27
CA ILE A 147 21.96 -6.52 -0.15
C ILE A 147 23.29 -7.15 0.21
N ASN A 148 23.32 -7.97 1.27
CA ASN A 148 24.53 -8.64 1.75
C ASN A 148 25.71 -7.66 1.91
N ASP A 149 25.45 -6.51 2.54
CA ASP A 149 26.41 -5.41 2.76
C ASP A 149 26.91 -4.67 1.50
N ILE A 150 26.39 -5.00 0.32
CA ILE A 150 26.72 -4.35 -0.95
C ILE A 150 25.63 -3.32 -1.29
N PRO A 151 25.96 -2.04 -1.53
CA PRO A 151 24.98 -1.03 -1.92
C PRO A 151 24.49 -1.31 -3.34
N VAL A 152 23.17 -1.49 -3.49
CA VAL A 152 22.52 -1.78 -4.78
C VAL A 152 21.69 -0.61 -5.30
N VAL A 153 21.16 0.22 -4.40
CA VAL A 153 20.47 1.45 -4.77
C VAL A 153 20.86 2.55 -3.79
N SER A 154 21.62 3.52 -4.28
CA SER A 154 22.26 4.54 -3.42
C SER A 154 21.61 5.90 -3.53
N ASN A 155 21.66 6.67 -2.43
CA ASN A 155 21.28 8.09 -2.38
C ASN A 155 19.83 8.35 -2.88
N ILE A 156 18.91 7.47 -2.51
CA ILE A 156 17.49 7.62 -2.85
C ILE A 156 16.94 8.77 -2.01
N THR A 157 16.58 9.87 -2.65
CA THR A 157 15.74 10.90 -2.00
C THR A 157 14.31 10.38 -1.88
N LEU A 158 13.79 10.30 -0.67
CA LEU A 158 12.41 9.95 -0.40
C LEU A 158 11.49 11.07 -0.87
N LYS A 159 10.39 10.66 -1.50
CA LYS A 159 9.40 11.55 -2.11
C LYS A 159 8.04 11.07 -1.69
N GLN A 160 7.04 11.95 -1.74
CA GLN A 160 5.66 11.55 -1.47
C GLN A 160 5.13 10.49 -2.45
N ARG A 161 5.63 10.50 -3.70
CA ARG A 161 5.29 9.48 -4.70
C ARG A 161 6.06 8.19 -4.44
N TYR A 162 5.42 7.05 -4.71
CA TYR A 162 6.05 5.75 -4.65
C TYR A 162 7.20 5.63 -5.65
N GLN A 163 8.31 5.05 -5.19
CA GLN A 163 9.49 4.70 -5.95
C GLN A 163 9.71 3.20 -5.78
N SER A 164 10.11 2.49 -6.84
CA SER A 164 10.17 1.03 -6.83
C SER A 164 11.51 0.55 -7.36
N PHE A 165 12.08 -0.45 -6.69
CA PHE A 165 13.39 -1.00 -6.97
C PHE A 165 13.31 -2.53 -6.93
N ASN A 166 13.64 -3.19 -8.04
CA ASN A 166 13.74 -4.65 -8.07
C ASN A 166 15.15 -5.07 -7.64
N ILE A 167 15.23 -5.91 -6.62
CA ILE A 167 16.49 -6.39 -6.03
C ILE A 167 16.57 -7.90 -6.29
N PRO A 168 17.57 -8.39 -7.04
CA PRO A 168 17.77 -9.81 -7.26
C PRO A 168 18.20 -10.51 -5.97
N LEU A 169 17.78 -11.77 -5.80
CA LEU A 169 18.14 -12.61 -4.66
C LEU A 169 19.04 -13.78 -5.09
N GLU A 170 20.10 -14.00 -4.33
CA GLU A 170 20.93 -15.20 -4.39
C GLU A 170 20.25 -16.38 -3.67
N GLU A 171 20.62 -17.62 -4.00
CA GLU A 171 20.11 -18.79 -3.27
C GLU A 171 20.53 -18.72 -1.79
N GLY A 172 19.60 -19.04 -0.88
CA GLY A 172 19.86 -18.97 0.56
C GLY A 172 19.54 -17.60 1.16
N ILE A 173 20.30 -17.19 2.17
CA ILE A 173 20.00 -16.02 3.00
C ILE A 173 20.47 -14.74 2.32
N ASN A 174 19.54 -13.81 2.09
CA ASN A 174 19.81 -12.47 1.61
C ASN A 174 19.45 -11.47 2.72
N THR A 175 20.42 -10.69 3.17
CA THR A 175 20.19 -9.64 4.16
C THR A 175 20.05 -8.30 3.45
N ILE A 176 18.84 -7.75 3.42
CA ILE A 176 18.58 -6.44 2.82
C ILE A 176 18.58 -5.39 3.94
N LYS A 177 19.37 -4.33 3.77
CA LYS A 177 19.48 -3.23 4.73
C LYS A 177 19.16 -1.91 4.06
N ILE A 178 18.39 -1.07 4.74
CA ILE A 178 18.07 0.28 4.28
C ILE A 178 18.62 1.25 5.31
N LEU A 179 19.66 1.99 4.93
CA LEU A 179 20.37 2.94 5.77
C LEU A 179 19.77 4.33 5.61
N ALA A 180 19.39 4.98 6.72
CA ALA A 180 19.07 6.40 6.74
C ALA A 180 20.36 7.22 6.63
N LEU A 181 20.53 7.95 5.52
CA LEU A 181 21.74 8.74 5.25
C LEU A 181 21.69 10.13 5.91
N ASN A 182 20.48 10.63 6.16
CA ASN A 182 20.22 11.92 6.80
C ASN A 182 18.83 11.90 7.46
N GLN A 183 18.36 13.06 7.91
CA GLN A 183 17.03 13.28 8.49
C GLN A 183 16.33 14.48 7.85
N GLY A 184 16.59 14.71 6.56
CA GLY A 184 16.05 15.85 5.83
C GLY A 184 16.37 17.20 6.47
N THR A 185 15.46 18.16 6.30
CA THR A 185 15.54 19.47 6.99
C THR A 185 14.87 19.44 8.37
N SER A 186 14.02 18.45 8.61
CA SER A 186 13.19 18.26 9.78
C SER A 186 13.32 16.80 10.20
N GLY A 187 14.25 16.51 11.12
CA GLY A 187 14.38 15.14 11.59
C GLY A 187 13.14 14.64 12.33
N PRO A 188 12.94 13.31 12.40
CA PRO A 188 13.81 12.23 11.92
C PRO A 188 13.62 11.89 10.43
N ASN A 189 14.31 10.85 9.94
CA ASN A 189 14.10 10.30 8.61
C ASN A 189 12.78 9.52 8.55
N THR A 190 11.86 9.97 7.71
CA THR A 190 10.50 9.44 7.59
C THR A 190 10.35 8.62 6.32
N ALA A 191 10.08 7.32 6.47
CA ALA A 191 9.91 6.45 5.31
C ALA A 191 8.85 5.39 5.50
N ALA A 192 8.15 5.05 4.42
CA ALA A 192 7.34 3.84 4.31
C ALA A 192 7.91 2.94 3.22
N PHE A 193 8.00 1.64 3.54
CA PHE A 193 8.46 0.61 2.63
C PHE A 193 7.45 -0.53 2.53
N LYS A 194 7.30 -1.05 1.32
CA LYS A 194 6.60 -2.30 1.04
C LYS A 194 7.50 -3.18 0.20
N ILE A 195 7.57 -4.46 0.54
CA ILE A 195 8.40 -5.43 -0.15
C ILE A 195 7.47 -6.50 -0.71
N TYR A 196 7.57 -6.72 -2.02
CA TYR A 196 6.81 -7.74 -2.74
C TYR A 196 7.76 -8.77 -3.32
N ASN A 197 7.32 -10.02 -3.45
CA ASN A 197 8.02 -11.01 -4.26
C ASN A 197 7.69 -10.83 -5.76
N ASP A 198 8.36 -11.59 -6.64
CA ASP A 198 8.12 -11.51 -8.10
C ASP A 198 6.72 -11.99 -8.53
N ALA A 199 6.04 -12.77 -7.70
CA ALA A 199 4.64 -13.16 -7.88
C ALA A 199 3.64 -12.07 -7.43
N GLY A 200 4.11 -10.92 -6.93
CA GLY A 200 3.28 -9.81 -6.47
C GLY A 200 2.70 -9.97 -5.06
N MET A 201 3.17 -10.97 -4.30
CA MET A 201 2.78 -11.18 -2.91
C MET A 201 3.52 -10.22 -1.98
N LEU A 202 2.78 -9.56 -1.07
CA LEU A 202 3.36 -8.70 -0.05
C LEU A 202 4.13 -9.54 0.98
N ILE A 203 5.43 -9.29 1.10
CA ILE A 203 6.32 -9.89 2.11
C ILE A 203 6.28 -9.05 3.38
N SER A 204 6.44 -7.73 3.26
CA SER A 204 6.60 -6.83 4.41
C SER A 204 6.08 -5.43 4.09
N SER A 205 5.50 -4.75 5.07
CA SER A 205 5.02 -3.37 4.99
C SER A 205 5.32 -2.67 6.30
N ASN A 206 6.20 -1.67 6.28
CA ASN A 206 6.66 -0.98 7.47
C ASN A 206 6.79 0.52 7.22
N GLU A 207 6.69 1.30 8.30
CA GLU A 207 6.97 2.73 8.34
C GLU A 207 7.98 2.99 9.48
N TRP A 208 8.80 4.01 9.35
CA TRP A 208 9.80 4.34 10.37
C TRP A 208 10.12 5.81 10.50
N ASN A 209 10.70 6.13 11.66
CA ASN A 209 11.25 7.42 12.05
C ASN A 209 12.68 7.19 12.54
N LEU A 210 13.65 7.16 11.63
CA LEU A 210 15.03 6.76 11.94
C LEU A 210 15.97 7.96 12.07
N ALA A 211 16.93 7.85 12.99
CA ALA A 211 18.03 8.80 13.06
C ALA A 211 19.03 8.57 11.91
N THR A 212 19.84 9.58 11.60
CA THR A 212 20.93 9.43 10.64
C THR A 212 21.86 8.29 11.08
N GLY A 213 22.15 7.36 10.18
CA GLY A 213 23.01 6.20 10.45
C GLY A 213 22.27 4.95 10.94
N ALA A 214 21.01 5.06 11.34
CA ALA A 214 20.20 3.90 11.70
C ALA A 214 19.79 3.09 10.46
N LYS A 215 19.59 1.78 10.66
CA LYS A 215 19.32 0.82 9.59
C LYS A 215 18.02 0.08 9.86
N ALA A 216 17.22 -0.09 8.82
CA ALA A 216 16.14 -1.06 8.81
C ALA A 216 16.59 -2.33 8.08
N THR A 217 16.49 -3.50 8.72
CA THR A 217 17.00 -4.77 8.20
C THR A 217 15.87 -5.75 7.96
N ILE A 218 15.87 -6.42 6.82
CA ILE A 218 15.00 -7.57 6.53
C ILE A 218 15.84 -8.74 6.02
N ILE A 219 15.52 -9.94 6.48
CA ILE A 219 16.16 -11.17 6.01
C ILE A 219 15.19 -11.90 5.06
N VAL A 220 15.67 -12.23 3.86
CA VAL A 220 14.91 -12.97 2.86
C VAL A 220 15.67 -14.23 2.47
N ALA A 221 15.14 -15.39 2.84
CA ALA A 221 15.66 -16.69 2.46
C ALA A 221 15.06 -17.14 1.13
N LYS A 222 15.87 -17.18 0.07
CA LYS A 222 15.49 -17.75 -1.22
C LYS A 222 15.64 -19.27 -1.17
N GLU A 223 14.53 -19.97 -1.30
CA GLU A 223 14.48 -21.42 -1.45
C GLU A 223 15.01 -21.84 -2.83
N LYS A 224 15.55 -23.06 -2.90
CA LYS A 224 16.00 -23.68 -4.16
C LYS A 224 14.84 -24.09 -5.06
#